data_AF-A0A972E2D3-F1
#
_entry.id   AF-A0A972E2D3-F1
#
_cell.length_a   1.000
_cell.length_b   1.000
_cell.length_c   1.000
_cell.angle_alpha   90.00
_cell.angle_beta   90.00
_cell.angle_gamma   90.00
#
_symmetry.space_group_name_H-M   'P 1'
#
loop_
_entity.id
_entity.type
_entity.pdbx_description
1 polymer ?
#
loop_
_entity_poly.entity_id
_entity_poly.type
_entity_poly.pdbx_seq_one_letter_code
_entity_poly.pdbx_strand_id
1 'polypeptide(L)'
;MKKIALLSNVTVNSLRIRLEDKGFQEVFCGEGYDSWVQSLLPGGKLFENPPDCVILFLDGSALLEQHTDQDLIGFLENGLALIRNAKEKLVKTLWIVSTLDIRREKILPLSARRVEKEAAALWNHNIRELGGVVFDLEELIKEFGRERFYSRKMWYLGSIPFSASGEEKIAGSLARLLRAYQGKRKKVLALDLDNTLWGGVVGEEGIDGITLSTEKEGKAFHDFQRRILDLKQMGVMLTVVSKNNPEDALEVFLKHPAMVLKAEDFVSMKINWDPKPQNIAALAQELNVGLDAFVLIDDSPFERQSVREILPEVIAPDFPKDASKLSDWIRELADEHFLFLEITEEDTQRTRMMRADINRKQVQQQYQDIDHYLSSLDMALEIHPADDEDIPRIAQLTQKTNQFNLTTRRYTEADILRMKEDPAYRLWIGRV
;
A
#
# COMPACT_ATOMS: atom_id res chain seq x y z
N MET A 1 -12.50 7.71 7.52
CA MET A 1 -12.92 8.25 6.21
C MET A 1 -14.38 7.91 6.01
N LYS A 2 -15.23 8.93 6.00
CA LYS A 2 -16.68 8.81 5.85
C LYS A 2 -17.12 9.37 4.51
N LYS A 3 -16.60 10.54 4.10
CA LYS A 3 -17.02 11.26 2.88
C LYS A 3 -15.97 11.19 1.78
N ILE A 4 -16.35 10.68 0.61
CA ILE A 4 -15.52 10.61 -0.59
C ILE A 4 -16.20 11.40 -1.71
N ALA A 5 -15.49 12.33 -2.33
CA ALA A 5 -15.94 12.99 -3.56
C ALA A 5 -15.29 12.32 -4.78
N LEU A 6 -16.11 11.74 -5.66
CA LEU A 6 -15.69 11.17 -6.93
C LEU A 6 -16.01 12.18 -8.05
N LEU A 7 -14.97 12.82 -8.57
CA LEU A 7 -15.06 13.83 -9.61
C LEU A 7 -14.58 13.25 -10.94
N SER A 8 -15.29 13.55 -12.03
CA SER A 8 -14.91 13.09 -13.35
C SER A 8 -15.43 13.99 -14.47
N ASN A 9 -14.82 13.86 -15.66
CA ASN A 9 -15.37 14.42 -16.89
C ASN A 9 -16.36 13.48 -17.59
N VAL A 10 -16.50 12.23 -17.13
CA VAL A 10 -17.42 11.21 -17.68
C VAL A 10 -18.40 10.70 -16.62
N THR A 11 -19.42 9.96 -17.06
CA THR A 11 -20.39 9.33 -16.15
C THR A 11 -19.72 8.25 -15.30
N VAL A 12 -19.77 8.40 -13.96
CA VAL A 12 -19.12 7.49 -12.99
C VAL A 12 -20.09 6.93 -11.92
N ASN A 13 -21.41 7.01 -12.16
CA ASN A 13 -22.42 6.55 -11.21
C ASN A 13 -22.32 5.05 -10.90
N SER A 14 -21.99 4.22 -11.89
CA SER A 14 -21.75 2.79 -11.72
C SER A 14 -20.50 2.51 -10.88
N LEU A 15 -19.43 3.30 -11.07
CA LEU A 15 -18.22 3.21 -10.25
C LEU A 15 -18.48 3.60 -8.78
N ARG A 16 -19.30 4.63 -8.54
CA ARG A 16 -19.78 5.00 -7.19
C ARG A 16 -20.42 3.80 -6.49
N ILE A 17 -21.37 3.13 -7.15
CA ILE A 17 -22.08 1.96 -6.60
C ILE A 17 -21.09 0.84 -6.25
N ARG A 18 -20.10 0.56 -7.13
CA ARG A 18 -19.08 -0.47 -6.84
C ARG A 18 -18.19 -0.12 -5.64
N LEU A 19 -17.92 1.15 -5.39
CA LEU A 19 -17.21 1.58 -4.17
C LEU A 19 -18.09 1.39 -2.94
N GLU A 20 -19.38 1.68 -3.03
CA GLU A 20 -20.36 1.41 -1.96
C GLU A 20 -20.43 -0.08 -1.61
N ASP A 21 -20.50 -0.96 -2.62
CA ASP A 21 -20.46 -2.41 -2.45
C ASP A 21 -19.17 -2.91 -1.78
N LYS A 22 -18.07 -2.16 -1.90
CA LYS A 22 -16.78 -2.46 -1.25
C LYS A 22 -16.65 -1.88 0.17
N GLY A 23 -17.72 -1.25 0.67
CA GLY A 23 -17.86 -0.77 2.05
C GLY A 23 -17.66 0.74 2.24
N PHE A 24 -17.66 1.55 1.18
CA PHE A 24 -17.50 3.01 1.26
C PHE A 24 -18.86 3.71 1.09
N GLN A 25 -19.50 4.14 2.19
CA GLN A 25 -20.94 4.48 2.17
C GLN A 25 -21.30 5.92 1.79
N GLU A 26 -20.46 6.94 1.99
CA GLU A 26 -20.78 8.33 1.59
C GLU A 26 -19.91 8.77 0.39
N VAL A 27 -20.16 8.16 -0.77
CA VAL A 27 -19.48 8.53 -2.02
C VAL A 27 -20.38 9.48 -2.82
N PHE A 28 -19.97 10.73 -2.93
CA PHE A 28 -20.66 11.76 -3.70
C PHE A 28 -20.05 11.89 -5.09
N CYS A 29 -20.87 11.98 -6.12
CA CYS A 29 -20.43 12.29 -7.48
C CYS A 29 -21.04 13.62 -7.93
N GLY A 30 -20.29 14.40 -8.70
CA GLY A 30 -20.84 15.57 -9.39
C GLY A 30 -21.98 15.15 -10.32
N GLU A 31 -23.06 15.93 -10.36
CA GLU A 31 -24.16 15.67 -11.31
C GLU A 31 -23.71 16.13 -12.71
N GLY A 32 -23.62 15.18 -13.64
CA GLY A 32 -23.41 15.46 -15.07
C GLY A 32 -21.97 15.35 -15.58
N TYR A 33 -21.86 15.39 -16.90
CA TYR A 33 -20.62 15.39 -17.69
C TYR A 33 -19.81 16.66 -17.43
N ASP A 34 -18.48 16.54 -17.34
CA ASP A 34 -17.54 17.66 -17.11
C ASP A 34 -17.76 18.49 -15.82
N SER A 35 -18.38 17.88 -14.80
CA SER A 35 -18.73 18.55 -13.54
C SER A 35 -17.54 18.78 -12.59
N TRP A 36 -16.38 18.18 -12.89
CA TRP A 36 -15.18 18.27 -12.05
C TRP A 36 -14.61 19.70 -11.99
N VAL A 37 -14.56 20.43 -13.11
CA VAL A 37 -14.06 21.83 -13.13
C VAL A 37 -14.90 22.71 -12.22
N GLN A 38 -16.22 22.65 -12.36
CA GLN A 38 -17.15 23.45 -11.53
C GLN A 38 -17.01 23.11 -10.04
N SER A 39 -16.76 21.85 -9.72
CA SER A 39 -16.56 21.40 -8.34
C SER A 39 -15.28 21.95 -7.71
N LEU A 40 -14.24 22.23 -8.52
CA LEU A 40 -12.96 22.78 -8.08
C LEU A 40 -12.90 24.31 -8.05
N LEU A 41 -13.87 25.00 -8.66
CA LEU A 41 -13.92 26.47 -8.62
C LEU A 41 -14.28 27.00 -7.22
N PRO A 42 -13.78 28.21 -6.85
CA PRO A 42 -14.14 28.84 -5.58
C PRO A 42 -15.67 28.98 -5.44
N GLY A 43 -16.24 28.42 -4.36
CA GLY A 43 -17.69 28.38 -4.15
C GLY A 43 -18.39 27.12 -4.67
N GLY A 44 -17.66 26.16 -5.24
CA GLY A 44 -18.22 24.85 -5.58
C GLY A 44 -18.62 24.03 -4.35
N LYS A 45 -19.52 23.05 -4.54
CA LYS A 45 -20.04 22.16 -3.49
C LYS A 45 -18.95 21.45 -2.67
N LEU A 46 -17.77 21.27 -3.26
CA LEU A 46 -16.61 20.65 -2.60
C LEU A 46 -16.12 21.46 -1.39
N PHE A 47 -16.22 22.79 -1.45
CA PHE A 47 -15.75 23.69 -0.39
C PHE A 47 -16.83 23.95 0.68
N GLU A 48 -18.11 23.84 0.33
CA GLU A 48 -19.23 23.99 1.28
C GLU A 48 -19.28 22.85 2.29
N ASN A 49 -18.97 21.63 1.84
CA ASN A 49 -18.92 20.42 2.69
C ASN A 49 -17.67 19.59 2.32
N PRO A 50 -16.50 19.94 2.90
CA PRO A 50 -15.24 19.30 2.59
C PRO A 50 -15.26 17.78 2.79
N PRO A 51 -14.88 16.97 1.78
CA PRO A 51 -14.79 15.52 1.93
C PRO A 51 -13.48 15.12 2.63
N ASP A 52 -13.44 13.91 3.20
CA ASP A 52 -12.19 13.33 3.71
C ASP A 52 -11.26 12.91 2.56
N CYS A 53 -11.82 12.59 1.38
CA CYS A 53 -11.06 12.21 0.19
C CYS A 53 -11.70 12.76 -1.09
N VAL A 54 -10.88 13.26 -2.01
CA VAL A 54 -11.24 13.56 -3.40
C VAL A 54 -10.55 12.55 -4.31
N ILE A 55 -11.34 11.86 -5.11
CA ILE A 55 -10.89 11.02 -6.21
C ILE A 55 -11.23 11.76 -7.50
N LEU A 56 -10.22 12.24 -8.22
CA LEU A 56 -10.37 12.86 -9.52
C LEU A 56 -9.97 11.86 -10.61
N PHE A 57 -10.94 11.53 -11.45
CA PHE A 57 -10.80 10.58 -12.54
C PHE A 57 -11.06 11.28 -13.86
N LEU A 58 -10.17 11.19 -14.85
CA LEU A 58 -10.41 11.78 -16.17
C LEU A 58 -10.32 10.71 -17.28
N ASP A 59 -11.29 10.69 -18.19
CA ASP A 59 -11.18 9.99 -19.48
C ASP A 59 -10.60 10.94 -20.52
N GLY A 60 -9.46 10.57 -21.08
CA GLY A 60 -8.75 11.41 -22.02
C GLY A 60 -9.40 11.49 -23.40
N SER A 61 -10.16 10.46 -23.80
CA SER A 61 -10.88 10.43 -25.08
C SER A 61 -12.02 11.45 -25.07
N ALA A 62 -12.76 11.52 -23.96
CA ALA A 62 -13.79 12.52 -23.72
C ALA A 62 -13.24 13.96 -23.79
N LEU A 63 -12.06 14.20 -23.19
CA LEU A 63 -11.37 15.50 -23.31
C LEU A 63 -10.98 15.83 -24.75
N LEU A 64 -10.49 14.84 -25.50
CA LEU A 64 -10.10 15.02 -26.89
C LEU A 64 -11.31 15.29 -27.81
N GLU A 65 -12.51 14.79 -27.49
CA GLU A 65 -13.73 15.11 -28.24
C GLU A 65 -14.20 16.56 -28.02
N GLN A 66 -13.91 17.14 -26.86
CA GLN A 66 -14.34 18.49 -26.47
C GLN A 66 -13.37 19.60 -26.87
N HIS A 67 -12.09 19.27 -27.07
CA HIS A 67 -11.03 20.24 -27.29
C HIS A 67 -10.31 20.01 -28.62
N THR A 68 -9.88 21.10 -29.25
CA THR A 68 -9.00 20.99 -30.41
C THR A 68 -7.62 20.49 -29.96
N ASP A 69 -6.84 19.93 -30.90
CA ASP A 69 -5.45 19.55 -30.66
C ASP A 69 -4.60 20.73 -30.10
N GLN A 70 -4.98 21.99 -30.38
CA GLN A 70 -4.27 23.18 -29.87
C GLN A 70 -4.68 23.55 -28.45
N ASP A 71 -5.95 23.36 -28.09
CA ASP A 71 -6.51 23.82 -26.81
C ASP A 71 -6.37 22.78 -25.69
N LEU A 72 -6.26 21.49 -26.03
CA LEU A 72 -6.24 20.40 -25.05
C LEU A 72 -5.11 20.57 -24.01
N ILE A 73 -3.92 20.96 -24.45
CA ILE A 73 -2.77 21.17 -23.56
C ILE A 73 -3.06 22.29 -22.56
N GLY A 74 -3.52 23.44 -23.04
CA GLY A 74 -3.85 24.58 -22.16
C GLY A 74 -5.00 24.27 -21.21
N PHE A 75 -5.98 23.46 -21.64
CA PHE A 75 -7.05 22.98 -20.75
C PHE A 75 -6.50 22.12 -19.61
N LEU A 76 -5.60 21.18 -19.89
CA LEU A 76 -4.97 20.34 -18.87
C LEU A 76 -4.10 21.17 -17.90
N GLU A 77 -3.35 22.15 -18.40
CA GLU A 77 -2.57 23.08 -17.57
C GLU A 77 -3.47 23.88 -16.61
N ASN A 78 -4.58 24.41 -17.12
CA ASN A 78 -5.57 25.10 -16.30
C ASN A 78 -6.18 24.15 -15.25
N GLY A 79 -6.47 22.91 -15.64
CA GLY A 79 -6.93 21.85 -14.74
C GLY A 79 -5.97 21.58 -13.58
N LEU A 80 -4.68 21.44 -13.89
CA LEU A 80 -3.62 21.27 -12.89
C LEU A 80 -3.53 22.46 -11.92
N ALA A 81 -3.67 23.69 -12.43
CA ALA A 81 -3.70 24.88 -11.60
C ALA A 81 -4.93 24.92 -10.67
N LEU A 82 -6.11 24.52 -11.16
CA LEU A 82 -7.31 24.41 -10.34
C LEU A 82 -7.16 23.38 -9.22
N ILE A 83 -6.58 22.21 -9.52
CA ILE A 83 -6.31 21.18 -8.50
C ILE A 83 -5.36 21.72 -7.44
N ARG A 84 -4.27 22.38 -7.84
CA ARG A 84 -3.31 23.00 -6.90
C ARG A 84 -4.00 23.98 -5.96
N ASN A 85 -4.78 24.91 -6.51
CA ASN A 85 -5.52 25.90 -5.73
C ASN A 85 -6.56 25.25 -4.79
N ALA A 86 -7.22 24.18 -5.23
CA ALA A 86 -8.20 23.46 -4.40
C ALA A 86 -7.52 22.72 -3.25
N LYS A 87 -6.36 22.10 -3.50
CA LYS A 87 -5.55 21.42 -2.47
C LYS A 87 -5.07 22.37 -1.38
N GLU A 88 -4.61 23.56 -1.74
CA GLU A 88 -4.20 24.59 -0.78
C GLU A 88 -5.33 25.01 0.17
N LYS A 89 -6.58 24.91 -0.27
CA LYS A 89 -7.76 25.20 0.56
C LYS A 89 -8.26 23.97 1.32
N LEU A 90 -8.06 22.77 0.78
CA LEU A 90 -8.51 21.49 1.32
C LEU A 90 -7.32 20.67 1.82
N VAL A 91 -6.50 21.28 2.68
CA VAL A 91 -5.24 20.69 3.18
C VAL A 91 -5.43 19.40 3.96
N LYS A 92 -6.62 19.19 4.56
CA LYS A 92 -6.97 17.99 5.34
C LYS A 92 -7.54 16.86 4.47
N THR A 93 -7.73 17.07 3.18
CA THR A 93 -8.38 16.11 2.29
C THR A 93 -7.34 15.26 1.59
N LEU A 94 -7.54 13.93 1.56
CA LEU A 94 -6.74 13.06 0.72
C LEU A 94 -7.09 13.30 -0.75
N TRP A 95 -6.10 13.56 -1.59
CA TRP A 95 -6.29 13.66 -3.04
C TRP A 95 -5.76 12.42 -3.74
N ILE A 96 -6.62 11.78 -4.52
CA ILE A 96 -6.28 10.68 -5.43
C ILE A 96 -6.57 11.18 -6.85
N VAL A 97 -5.54 11.34 -7.67
CA VAL A 97 -5.69 11.84 -9.05
C VAL A 97 -5.25 10.76 -10.03
N SER A 98 -6.10 10.41 -10.99
CA SER A 98 -5.76 9.39 -11.98
C SER A 98 -4.76 9.90 -13.00
N THR A 99 -3.85 9.02 -13.43
CA THR A 99 -3.18 9.20 -14.72
C THR A 99 -4.21 9.22 -15.85
N LEU A 100 -3.84 9.81 -16.97
CA LEU A 100 -4.70 10.00 -18.13
C LEU A 100 -4.31 9.04 -19.25
N ASP A 101 -5.29 8.30 -19.76
CA ASP A 101 -5.19 7.54 -21.00
C ASP A 101 -6.08 8.21 -22.06
N ILE A 102 -5.51 8.56 -23.22
CA ILE A 102 -6.23 9.22 -24.32
C ILE A 102 -6.30 8.26 -25.51
N ARG A 103 -7.51 7.84 -25.89
CA ARG A 103 -7.75 7.02 -27.09
C ARG A 103 -7.94 7.94 -28.29
N ARG A 104 -7.09 7.80 -29.30
CA ARG A 104 -7.28 8.52 -30.56
C ARG A 104 -8.11 7.67 -31.53
N GLU A 105 -9.25 8.20 -31.92
CA GLU A 105 -10.11 7.61 -32.97
C GLU A 105 -9.75 8.16 -34.38
N LYS A 106 -9.03 9.29 -34.44
CA LYS A 106 -8.64 9.91 -35.72
C LYS A 106 -7.59 9.08 -36.46
N ILE A 107 -7.91 8.72 -37.71
CA ILE A 107 -6.97 8.05 -38.63
C ILE A 107 -5.91 9.05 -39.07
N LEU A 108 -4.64 8.74 -38.82
CA LEU A 108 -3.50 9.57 -39.16
C LEU A 108 -2.33 8.74 -39.70
N PRO A 109 -1.50 9.30 -40.61
CA PRO A 109 -0.27 8.64 -41.03
C PRO A 109 0.68 8.47 -39.82
N LEU A 110 1.59 7.49 -39.89
CA LEU A 110 2.56 7.24 -38.80
C LEU A 110 3.42 8.45 -38.45
N SER A 111 3.70 9.33 -39.42
CA SER A 111 4.53 10.53 -39.25
C SER A 111 3.81 11.70 -38.58
N ALA A 112 2.47 11.67 -38.47
CA ALA A 112 1.75 12.81 -37.91
C ALA A 112 1.99 12.97 -36.40
N ARG A 113 1.98 14.22 -35.94
CA ARG A 113 2.07 14.57 -34.52
C ARG A 113 0.97 13.87 -33.71
N ARG A 114 1.34 13.37 -32.53
CA ARG A 114 0.46 12.63 -31.62
C ARG A 114 0.16 13.44 -30.36
N VAL A 115 -0.72 14.42 -30.48
CA VAL A 115 -1.15 15.29 -29.37
C VAL A 115 -1.66 14.48 -28.17
N GLU A 116 -2.30 13.33 -28.42
CA GLU A 116 -2.81 12.46 -27.38
C GLU A 116 -1.70 11.91 -26.47
N LYS A 117 -0.50 11.69 -27.00
CA LYS A 117 0.65 11.22 -26.23
C LYS A 117 1.28 12.38 -25.45
N GLU A 118 1.39 13.54 -26.09
CA GLU A 118 1.94 14.75 -25.47
C GLU A 118 1.07 15.20 -24.28
N ALA A 119 -0.25 15.24 -24.47
CA ALA A 119 -1.22 15.61 -23.44
C ALA A 119 -1.23 14.63 -22.26
N ALA A 120 -1.24 13.31 -22.53
CA ALA A 120 -1.16 12.29 -21.47
C ALA A 120 0.16 12.39 -20.69
N ALA A 121 1.29 12.56 -21.39
CA ALA A 121 2.60 12.72 -20.77
C ALA A 121 2.67 13.97 -19.87
N LEU A 122 2.16 15.11 -20.36
CA LEU A 122 2.08 16.35 -19.59
C LEU A 122 1.28 16.15 -18.29
N TRP A 123 0.06 15.63 -18.40
CA TRP A 123 -0.78 15.38 -17.23
C TRP A 123 -0.11 14.43 -16.24
N ASN A 124 0.33 13.26 -16.71
CA ASN A 124 0.90 12.20 -15.87
C ASN A 124 2.17 12.66 -15.16
N HIS A 125 2.98 13.50 -15.80
CA HIS A 125 4.16 14.08 -15.16
C HIS A 125 3.77 15.06 -14.05
N ASN A 126 2.91 16.03 -14.36
CA ASN A 126 2.60 17.12 -13.45
C ASN A 126 1.75 16.69 -12.24
N ILE A 127 0.86 15.71 -12.36
CA ILE A 127 0.06 15.25 -11.20
C ILE A 127 0.92 14.65 -10.08
N ARG A 128 2.11 14.14 -10.41
CA ARG A 128 3.06 13.62 -9.41
C ARG A 128 3.67 14.74 -8.57
N GLU A 129 3.75 15.94 -9.10
CA GLU A 129 4.28 17.13 -8.41
C GLU A 129 3.22 17.89 -7.61
N LEU A 130 1.93 17.56 -7.78
CA LEU A 130 0.83 18.20 -7.04
C LEU A 130 0.75 17.73 -5.57
N GLY A 131 1.54 16.74 -5.17
CA GLY A 131 1.39 16.03 -3.89
C GLY A 131 0.10 15.20 -3.82
N GLY A 132 -0.01 14.33 -2.81
CA GLY A 132 -1.11 13.36 -2.73
C GLY A 132 -0.83 12.09 -3.53
N VAL A 133 -1.87 11.27 -3.74
CA VAL A 133 -1.75 9.93 -4.30
C VAL A 133 -2.06 9.95 -5.80
N VAL A 134 -1.17 9.37 -6.60
CA VAL A 134 -1.43 9.13 -8.03
C VAL A 134 -2.07 7.76 -8.18
N PHE A 135 -3.25 7.73 -8.80
CA PHE A 135 -3.89 6.49 -9.23
C PHE A 135 -3.42 6.14 -10.64
N ASP A 136 -2.53 5.15 -10.76
CA ASP A 136 -1.98 4.74 -12.05
C ASP A 136 -2.98 3.92 -12.87
N LEU A 137 -3.94 4.64 -13.43
CA LEU A 137 -4.94 4.12 -14.36
C LEU A 137 -4.29 3.59 -15.64
N GLU A 138 -3.20 4.21 -16.10
CA GLU A 138 -2.53 3.84 -17.34
C GLU A 138 -1.93 2.43 -17.21
N GLU A 139 -1.26 2.14 -16.09
CA GLU A 139 -0.73 0.81 -15.81
C GLU A 139 -1.85 -0.22 -15.69
N LEU A 140 -2.92 0.11 -14.98
CA LEU A 140 -4.09 -0.77 -14.84
C LEU A 140 -4.70 -1.13 -16.22
N ILE A 141 -4.74 -0.17 -17.14
CA ILE A 141 -5.20 -0.37 -18.52
C ILE A 141 -4.24 -1.26 -19.30
N LYS A 142 -2.92 -1.06 -19.16
CA LYS A 142 -1.90 -1.86 -19.86
C LYS A 142 -1.95 -3.33 -19.42
N GLU A 143 -1.97 -3.58 -18.11
CA GLU A 143 -2.02 -4.93 -17.56
C GLU A 143 -3.32 -5.66 -17.93
N PHE A 144 -4.46 -4.97 -17.83
CA PHE A 144 -5.74 -5.57 -18.18
C PHE A 144 -5.99 -5.65 -19.69
N GLY A 145 -5.31 -4.81 -20.47
CA GLY A 145 -5.51 -4.66 -21.91
C GLY A 145 -6.65 -3.70 -22.23
N ARG A 146 -6.30 -2.67 -23.01
CA ARG A 146 -7.17 -1.53 -23.37
C ARG A 146 -8.52 -1.93 -23.96
N GLU A 147 -8.55 -2.92 -24.85
CA GLU A 147 -9.78 -3.43 -25.48
C GLU A 147 -10.78 -4.04 -24.50
N ARG A 148 -10.28 -4.71 -23.45
CA ARG A 148 -11.14 -5.30 -22.40
C ARG A 148 -11.55 -4.25 -21.38
N PHE A 149 -10.69 -3.25 -21.15
CA PHE A 149 -10.89 -2.23 -20.14
C PHE A 149 -12.02 -1.27 -20.49
N TYR A 150 -12.11 -0.86 -21.76
CA TYR A 150 -13.10 0.08 -22.25
C TYR A 150 -14.27 -0.60 -22.95
N SER A 151 -15.41 0.10 -23.03
CA SER A 151 -16.60 -0.37 -23.75
C SER A 151 -17.18 0.72 -24.64
N ARG A 152 -16.99 0.58 -25.96
CA ARG A 152 -17.64 1.47 -26.95
C ARG A 152 -19.18 1.41 -26.86
N LYS A 153 -19.72 0.22 -26.56
CA LYS A 153 -21.17 0.05 -26.38
C LYS A 153 -21.68 0.91 -25.23
N MET A 154 -21.02 0.88 -24.07
CA MET A 154 -21.43 1.67 -22.91
C MET A 154 -21.19 3.17 -23.13
N TRP A 155 -20.11 3.51 -23.84
CA TRP A 155 -19.83 4.89 -24.24
C TRP A 155 -21.01 5.50 -25.01
N TYR A 156 -21.46 4.82 -26.08
CA TYR A 156 -22.58 5.31 -26.89
C TYR A 156 -23.94 5.28 -26.16
N LEU A 157 -24.13 4.37 -25.20
CA LEU A 157 -25.40 4.26 -24.47
C LEU A 157 -25.54 5.28 -23.34
N GLY A 158 -24.45 5.75 -22.74
CA GLY A 158 -24.53 6.59 -21.54
C GLY A 158 -23.28 7.40 -21.18
N SER A 159 -22.35 7.59 -22.10
CA SER A 159 -21.04 8.25 -21.83
C SER A 159 -20.27 7.59 -20.68
N ILE A 160 -20.40 6.27 -20.56
CA ILE A 160 -19.67 5.44 -19.61
C ILE A 160 -18.52 4.78 -20.38
N PRO A 161 -17.26 5.19 -20.19
CA PRO A 161 -16.17 4.69 -21.02
C PRO A 161 -15.74 3.25 -20.69
N PHE A 162 -15.92 2.82 -19.44
CA PHE A 162 -15.42 1.53 -18.94
C PHE A 162 -16.33 0.35 -19.26
N SER A 163 -15.73 -0.82 -19.45
CA SER A 163 -16.45 -2.08 -19.38
C SER A 163 -16.76 -2.43 -17.92
N ALA A 164 -17.72 -3.33 -17.68
CA ALA A 164 -18.01 -3.80 -16.33
C ALA A 164 -16.77 -4.39 -15.63
N SER A 165 -15.90 -5.08 -16.39
CA SER A 165 -14.64 -5.61 -15.87
C SER A 165 -13.61 -4.51 -15.60
N GLY A 166 -13.55 -3.48 -16.46
CA GLY A 166 -12.70 -2.30 -16.24
C GLY A 166 -13.09 -1.55 -14.97
N GLU A 167 -14.38 -1.30 -14.75
CA GLU A 167 -14.87 -0.69 -13.51
C GLU A 167 -14.56 -1.52 -12.27
N GLU A 168 -14.65 -2.85 -12.36
CA GLU A 168 -14.30 -3.72 -11.24
C GLU A 168 -12.82 -3.62 -10.88
N LYS A 169 -11.94 -3.52 -11.89
CA LYS A 169 -10.51 -3.29 -11.70
C LYS A 169 -10.23 -1.91 -11.07
N ILE A 170 -10.90 -0.86 -11.54
CA ILE A 170 -10.78 0.49 -10.96
C ILE A 170 -11.25 0.49 -9.51
N ALA A 171 -12.46 -0.01 -9.25
CA ALA A 171 -13.06 -0.04 -7.91
C ALA A 171 -12.23 -0.88 -6.93
N GLY A 172 -11.71 -2.03 -7.37
CA GLY A 172 -10.82 -2.87 -6.58
C GLY A 172 -9.53 -2.14 -6.22
N SER A 173 -8.90 -1.49 -7.19
CA SER A 173 -7.65 -0.76 -6.98
C SER A 173 -7.83 0.47 -6.07
N LEU A 174 -8.88 1.27 -6.29
CA LEU A 174 -9.23 2.39 -5.40
C LEU A 174 -9.55 1.90 -3.98
N ALA A 175 -10.30 0.81 -3.83
CA ALA A 175 -10.61 0.26 -2.51
C ALA A 175 -9.35 -0.14 -1.73
N ARG A 176 -8.32 -0.68 -2.41
CA ARG A 176 -7.02 -0.99 -1.79
C ARG A 176 -6.33 0.29 -1.31
N LEU A 177 -6.25 1.32 -2.14
CA LEU A 177 -5.67 2.63 -1.76
C LEU A 177 -6.39 3.26 -0.57
N LEU A 178 -7.71 3.27 -0.58
CA LEU A 178 -8.51 3.84 0.50
C LEU A 178 -8.35 3.05 1.81
N ARG A 179 -8.27 1.72 1.76
CA ARG A 179 -7.98 0.88 2.94
C ARG A 179 -6.56 1.11 3.47
N ALA A 180 -5.59 1.26 2.58
CA ALA A 180 -4.21 1.58 2.95
C ALA A 180 -4.13 2.93 3.68
N TYR A 181 -4.83 3.96 3.17
CA TYR A 181 -4.93 5.26 3.84
C TYR A 181 -5.57 5.17 5.23
N GLN A 182 -6.54 4.29 5.42
CA GLN A 182 -7.17 4.03 6.72
C GLN A 182 -6.28 3.27 7.72
N GLY A 183 -5.03 2.97 7.37
CA GLY A 183 -4.08 2.25 8.24
C GLY A 183 -4.36 0.75 8.36
N LYS A 184 -5.22 0.17 7.51
CA LYS A 184 -5.63 -1.24 7.56
C LYS A 184 -4.69 -2.18 6.79
N ARG A 185 -3.45 -1.77 6.56
CA ARG A 185 -2.45 -2.57 5.84
C ARG A 185 -1.81 -3.61 6.75
N LYS A 186 -1.32 -4.69 6.14
CA LYS A 186 -0.48 -5.68 6.81
C LYS A 186 0.92 -5.09 7.03
N LYS A 187 1.60 -5.59 8.07
CA LYS A 187 2.88 -5.05 8.55
C LYS A 187 3.98 -6.11 8.61
N VAL A 188 3.62 -7.38 8.70
CA VAL A 188 4.55 -8.50 8.84
C VAL A 188 4.35 -9.51 7.72
N LEU A 189 5.44 -9.91 7.10
CA LEU A 189 5.51 -11.04 6.17
C LEU A 189 6.23 -12.21 6.87
N ALA A 190 5.48 -13.25 7.22
CA ALA A 190 6.00 -14.50 7.75
C ALA A 190 6.29 -15.46 6.60
N LEU A 191 7.52 -15.92 6.50
CA LEU A 191 8.04 -16.70 5.37
C LEU A 191 8.42 -18.10 5.84
N ASP A 192 7.91 -19.13 5.17
CA ASP A 192 8.57 -20.42 5.16
C ASP A 192 9.88 -20.38 4.36
N LEU A 193 10.68 -21.45 4.45
CA LEU A 193 11.98 -21.57 3.80
C LEU A 193 11.95 -22.57 2.64
N ASP A 194 11.88 -23.87 2.96
CA ASP A 194 11.92 -24.95 1.96
C ASP A 194 10.72 -24.84 1.01
N ASN A 195 10.97 -25.10 -0.27
CA ASN A 195 10.02 -24.92 -1.38
C ASN A 195 9.37 -23.52 -1.50
N THR A 196 9.79 -22.56 -0.68
CA THR A 196 9.22 -21.21 -0.60
C THR A 196 10.24 -20.15 -0.99
N LEU A 197 11.34 -20.01 -0.24
CA LEU A 197 12.45 -19.10 -0.59
C LEU A 197 13.46 -19.74 -1.54
N TRP A 198 13.50 -21.06 -1.59
CA TRP A 198 14.27 -21.88 -2.54
C TRP A 198 13.46 -23.14 -2.85
N GLY A 199 13.76 -23.83 -3.94
CA GLY A 199 13.17 -25.14 -4.22
C GLY A 199 13.95 -26.26 -3.52
N GLY A 200 13.26 -27.30 -3.07
CA GLY A 200 13.87 -28.44 -2.37
C GLY A 200 13.89 -28.27 -0.84
N VAL A 201 14.24 -29.36 -0.16
CA VAL A 201 14.29 -29.47 1.30
C VAL A 201 15.74 -29.52 1.76
N VAL A 202 16.24 -28.45 2.39
CA VAL A 202 17.67 -28.33 2.71
C VAL A 202 18.18 -29.44 3.64
N GLY A 203 17.39 -29.87 4.61
CA GLY A 203 17.79 -30.94 5.53
C GLY A 203 17.95 -32.32 4.86
N GLU A 204 17.39 -32.50 3.66
CA GLU A 204 17.48 -33.74 2.89
C GLU A 204 18.49 -33.63 1.73
N GLU A 205 18.47 -32.51 1.02
CA GLU A 205 19.22 -32.30 -0.22
C GLU A 205 20.57 -31.59 0.00
N GLY A 206 20.74 -30.94 1.16
CA GLY A 206 21.89 -30.10 1.47
C GLY A 206 21.90 -28.79 0.68
N ILE A 207 22.85 -27.91 1.02
CA ILE A 207 22.97 -26.57 0.43
C ILE A 207 23.22 -26.57 -1.09
N ASP A 208 23.92 -27.58 -1.62
CA ASP A 208 24.21 -27.69 -3.05
C ASP A 208 23.06 -28.32 -3.85
N GLY A 209 22.10 -28.95 -3.17
CA GLY A 209 20.95 -29.63 -3.79
C GLY A 209 19.73 -28.73 -3.99
N ILE A 210 19.59 -27.67 -3.19
CA ILE A 210 18.45 -26.75 -3.30
C ILE A 210 18.45 -25.97 -4.62
N THR A 211 17.26 -25.71 -5.15
CA THR A 211 17.06 -24.92 -6.36
C THR A 211 17.03 -23.42 -6.01
N LEU A 212 18.20 -22.79 -6.07
CA LEU A 212 18.36 -21.35 -5.95
C LEU A 212 19.56 -20.88 -6.78
N SER A 213 19.36 -19.97 -7.72
CA SER A 213 20.44 -19.52 -8.62
C SER A 213 20.09 -18.18 -9.28
N THR A 214 21.07 -17.52 -9.90
CA THR A 214 20.85 -16.31 -10.69
C THR A 214 20.35 -16.59 -12.12
N GLU A 215 20.28 -17.87 -12.49
CA GLU A 215 19.99 -18.39 -13.84
C GLU A 215 19.04 -19.60 -13.77
N LYS A 216 18.45 -19.99 -14.90
CA LYS A 216 17.55 -21.17 -15.05
C LYS A 216 16.39 -21.20 -14.05
N GLU A 217 15.93 -22.38 -13.61
CA GLU A 217 14.76 -22.52 -12.73
C GLU A 217 14.97 -21.83 -11.37
N GLY A 218 16.17 -21.90 -10.79
CA GLY A 218 16.47 -21.26 -9.50
C GLY A 218 16.43 -19.72 -9.54
N LYS A 219 16.45 -19.12 -10.74
CA LYS A 219 16.25 -17.66 -10.92
C LYS A 219 14.88 -17.20 -10.41
N ALA A 220 13.87 -18.05 -10.52
CA ALA A 220 12.52 -17.72 -10.06
C ALA A 220 12.49 -17.41 -8.56
N PHE A 221 13.13 -18.24 -7.74
CA PHE A 221 13.28 -18.04 -6.30
C PHE A 221 14.16 -16.83 -5.98
N HIS A 222 15.25 -16.65 -6.72
CA HIS A 222 16.11 -15.48 -6.57
C HIS A 222 15.35 -14.16 -6.83
N ASP A 223 14.59 -14.07 -7.92
CA ASP A 223 13.83 -12.86 -8.25
C ASP A 223 12.66 -12.65 -7.28
N PHE A 224 12.01 -13.72 -6.82
CA PHE A 224 11.02 -13.69 -5.73
C PHE A 224 11.61 -13.10 -4.44
N GLN A 225 12.79 -13.55 -4.00
CA GLN A 225 13.48 -12.99 -2.84
C GLN A 225 13.83 -11.51 -3.04
N ARG A 226 14.19 -11.08 -4.26
CA ARG A 226 14.40 -9.65 -4.54
C ARG A 226 13.12 -8.83 -4.36
N ARG A 227 11.94 -9.35 -4.70
CA ARG A 227 10.69 -8.62 -4.46
C ARG A 227 10.33 -8.56 -2.97
N ILE A 228 10.62 -9.63 -2.22
CA ILE A 228 10.50 -9.63 -0.75
C ILE A 228 11.44 -8.59 -0.13
N LEU A 229 12.66 -8.44 -0.66
CA LEU A 229 13.60 -7.43 -0.17
C LEU A 229 13.06 -6.00 -0.42
N ASP A 230 12.42 -5.74 -1.55
CA ASP A 230 11.76 -4.45 -1.81
C ASP A 230 10.68 -4.15 -0.74
N LEU A 231 9.86 -5.15 -0.35
CA LEU A 231 8.89 -5.00 0.74
C LEU A 231 9.56 -4.60 2.06
N LYS A 232 10.72 -5.21 2.38
CA LYS A 232 11.49 -4.83 3.57
C LYS A 232 12.01 -3.40 3.49
N GLN A 233 12.47 -2.96 2.32
CA GLN A 233 12.92 -1.58 2.10
C GLN A 233 11.77 -0.57 2.26
N MET A 234 10.54 -0.98 1.94
CA MET A 234 9.34 -0.20 2.23
C MET A 234 8.96 -0.20 3.72
N GLY A 235 9.57 -1.05 4.55
CA GLY A 235 9.31 -1.12 5.99
C GLY A 235 8.32 -2.23 6.42
N VAL A 236 8.10 -3.24 5.56
CA VAL A 236 7.48 -4.50 5.98
C VAL A 236 8.47 -5.29 6.84
N MET A 237 8.02 -5.78 7.98
CA MET A 237 8.86 -6.63 8.83
C MET A 237 8.87 -8.05 8.26
N LEU A 238 10.05 -8.57 7.97
CA LEU A 238 10.21 -9.97 7.57
C LEU A 238 10.43 -10.85 8.79
N THR A 239 9.78 -11.99 8.83
CA THR A 239 10.01 -13.04 9.84
C THR A 239 10.08 -14.40 9.18
N VAL A 240 10.82 -15.33 9.78
CA VAL A 240 10.82 -16.74 9.36
C VAL A 240 9.89 -17.57 10.24
N VAL A 241 9.06 -18.41 9.63
CA VAL A 241 8.25 -19.44 10.29
C VAL A 241 8.38 -20.73 9.50
N SER A 242 9.37 -21.54 9.88
CA SER A 242 9.73 -22.75 9.13
C SER A 242 9.96 -23.95 10.03
N LYS A 243 9.50 -25.11 9.56
CA LYS A 243 9.76 -26.41 10.18
C LYS A 243 11.05 -26.99 9.63
N ASN A 244 12.15 -26.64 10.29
CA ASN A 244 13.48 -26.99 9.83
C ASN A 244 14.45 -27.17 11.00
N ASN A 245 15.60 -27.76 10.72
CA ASN A 245 16.74 -27.71 11.63
C ASN A 245 17.38 -26.31 11.53
N PRO A 246 17.61 -25.62 12.66
CA PRO A 246 18.19 -24.27 12.63
C PRO A 246 19.54 -24.20 11.93
N GLU A 247 20.41 -25.20 12.13
CA GLU A 247 21.76 -25.22 11.59
C GLU A 247 21.75 -25.28 10.06
N ASP A 248 20.98 -26.20 9.49
CA ASP A 248 20.83 -26.38 8.04
C ASP A 248 20.27 -25.13 7.37
N ALA A 249 19.19 -24.56 7.92
CA ALA A 249 18.56 -23.36 7.40
C ALA A 249 19.48 -22.13 7.46
N LEU A 250 20.17 -21.92 8.59
CA LEU A 250 21.09 -20.79 8.77
C LEU A 250 22.34 -20.94 7.89
N GLU A 251 22.77 -22.16 7.60
CA GLU A 251 23.87 -22.41 6.67
C GLU A 251 23.57 -21.87 5.27
N VAL A 252 22.33 -22.04 4.78
CA VAL A 252 21.90 -21.48 3.48
C VAL A 252 22.01 -19.95 3.48
N PHE A 253 21.49 -19.29 4.52
CA PHE A 253 21.58 -17.83 4.63
C PHE A 253 23.03 -17.32 4.64
N LEU A 254 23.94 -18.09 5.24
CA LEU A 254 25.33 -17.71 5.41
C LEU A 254 26.18 -17.99 4.17
N LYS A 255 26.01 -19.16 3.54
CA LYS A 255 26.95 -19.69 2.56
C LYS A 255 26.42 -19.72 1.13
N HIS A 256 25.11 -19.74 0.92
CA HIS A 256 24.57 -19.94 -0.43
C HIS A 256 24.78 -18.68 -1.30
N PRO A 257 25.50 -18.77 -2.44
CA PRO A 257 25.95 -17.59 -3.18
C PRO A 257 24.82 -16.80 -3.84
N ALA A 258 23.74 -17.47 -4.23
CA ALA A 258 22.57 -16.82 -4.83
C ALA A 258 21.51 -16.40 -3.80
N MET A 259 21.80 -16.49 -2.49
CA MET A 259 20.86 -16.05 -1.46
C MET A 259 20.80 -14.52 -1.42
N VAL A 260 19.62 -13.96 -1.70
CA VAL A 260 19.40 -12.51 -1.73
C VAL A 260 19.10 -11.99 -0.33
N LEU A 261 18.12 -12.61 0.35
CA LEU A 261 17.77 -12.24 1.72
C LEU A 261 18.84 -12.72 2.69
N LYS A 262 19.26 -11.86 3.61
CA LYS A 262 20.24 -12.20 4.64
C LYS A 262 19.55 -12.40 5.98
N ALA A 263 20.18 -13.13 6.89
CA ALA A 263 19.64 -13.33 8.23
C ALA A 263 19.37 -12.02 8.99
N GLU A 264 20.09 -10.95 8.64
CA GLU A 264 19.91 -9.59 9.15
C GLU A 264 18.64 -8.87 8.64
N ASP A 265 18.07 -9.30 7.52
CA ASP A 265 16.85 -8.70 6.95
C ASP A 265 15.58 -9.08 7.74
N PHE A 266 15.63 -10.17 8.50
CA PHE A 266 14.51 -10.65 9.30
C PHE A 266 14.55 -10.05 10.69
N VAL A 267 13.39 -9.66 11.22
CA VAL A 267 13.31 -9.12 12.59
C VAL A 267 13.42 -10.24 13.62
N SER A 268 12.82 -11.39 13.32
CA SER A 268 12.88 -12.59 14.16
C SER A 268 12.68 -13.84 13.31
N MET A 269 13.24 -14.96 13.75
CA MET A 269 13.18 -16.25 13.06
C MET A 269 12.71 -17.33 14.01
N LYS A 270 11.62 -18.03 13.66
CA LYS A 270 11.17 -19.26 14.30
C LYS A 270 11.47 -20.42 13.36
N ILE A 271 12.60 -21.07 13.60
CA ILE A 271 13.06 -22.27 12.88
C ILE A 271 13.08 -23.39 13.91
N ASN A 272 12.03 -24.20 13.93
CA ASN A 272 11.84 -25.30 14.88
C ASN A 272 10.70 -26.20 14.40
N TRP A 273 10.43 -27.29 15.12
CA TRP A 273 9.38 -28.25 14.75
C TRP A 273 8.00 -27.93 15.34
N ASP A 274 7.83 -26.77 15.97
CA ASP A 274 6.56 -26.36 16.56
C ASP A 274 5.53 -26.02 15.45
N PRO A 275 4.22 -26.17 15.72
CA PRO A 275 3.19 -25.75 14.78
C PRO A 275 3.31 -24.28 14.36
N LYS A 276 3.21 -23.99 13.04
CA LYS A 276 3.32 -22.62 12.51
C LYS A 276 2.35 -21.61 13.16
N PRO A 277 1.07 -21.96 13.47
CA PRO A 277 0.20 -21.04 14.20
C PRO A 277 0.77 -20.61 15.57
N GLN A 278 1.40 -21.54 16.30
CA GLN A 278 2.01 -21.22 17.61
C GLN A 278 3.20 -20.28 17.43
N ASN A 279 4.05 -20.53 16.43
CA ASN A 279 5.18 -19.66 16.09
C ASN A 279 4.72 -18.26 15.67
N ILE A 280 3.66 -18.14 14.87
CA ILE A 280 3.10 -16.83 14.46
C ILE A 280 2.53 -16.09 15.68
N ALA A 281 1.81 -16.77 16.57
CA ALA A 281 1.30 -16.15 17.80
C ALA A 281 2.43 -15.65 18.71
N ALA A 282 3.51 -16.43 18.85
CA ALA A 282 4.71 -16.03 19.58
C ALA A 282 5.39 -14.81 18.92
N LEU A 283 5.51 -14.79 17.59
CA LEU A 283 6.04 -13.65 16.85
C LEU A 283 5.18 -12.39 17.03
N ALA A 284 3.86 -12.51 17.01
CA ALA A 284 2.96 -11.39 17.23
C ALA A 284 3.18 -10.74 18.60
N GLN A 285 3.37 -11.55 19.64
CA GLN A 285 3.72 -11.08 20.99
C GLN A 285 5.11 -10.44 21.04
N GLU A 286 6.12 -11.10 20.45
CA GLU A 286 7.51 -10.62 20.41
C GLU A 286 7.63 -9.26 19.72
N LEU A 287 6.94 -9.11 18.58
CA LEU A 287 6.90 -7.90 17.77
C LEU A 287 5.89 -6.86 18.25
N ASN A 288 5.06 -7.18 19.24
CA ASN A 288 3.98 -6.30 19.74
C ASN A 288 3.02 -5.80 18.64
N VAL A 289 2.64 -6.69 17.73
CA VAL A 289 1.69 -6.42 16.64
C VAL A 289 0.54 -7.42 16.67
N GLY A 290 -0.64 -6.98 16.23
CA GLY A 290 -1.81 -7.85 16.12
C GLY A 290 -1.64 -8.92 15.04
N LEU A 291 -2.32 -10.06 15.20
CA LEU A 291 -2.35 -11.15 14.22
C LEU A 291 -2.93 -10.69 12.87
N ASP A 292 -3.86 -9.74 12.92
CA ASP A 292 -4.44 -9.06 11.75
C ASP A 292 -3.42 -8.27 10.92
N ALA A 293 -2.18 -8.12 11.39
CA ALA A 293 -1.09 -7.49 10.65
C ALA A 293 -0.20 -8.47 9.88
N PHE A 294 -0.41 -9.78 10.00
CA PHE A 294 0.43 -10.81 9.39
C PHE A 294 -0.10 -11.32 8.04
N VAL A 295 0.85 -11.63 7.16
CA VAL A 295 0.66 -12.49 5.98
C VAL A 295 1.67 -13.63 6.06
N LEU A 296 1.22 -14.88 5.99
CA LEU A 296 2.06 -16.06 5.90
C LEU A 296 2.22 -16.49 4.44
N ILE A 297 3.45 -16.70 3.99
CA ILE A 297 3.75 -17.34 2.71
C ILE A 297 4.40 -18.70 3.01
N ASP A 298 3.81 -19.73 2.42
CA ASP A 298 4.14 -21.13 2.68
C ASP A 298 3.65 -21.97 1.48
N ASP A 299 4.48 -22.86 0.94
CA ASP A 299 4.14 -23.71 -0.20
C ASP A 299 3.18 -24.86 0.18
N SER A 300 3.19 -25.29 1.44
CA SER A 300 2.39 -26.40 1.96
C SER A 300 0.92 -26.00 2.16
N PRO A 301 -0.02 -26.60 1.41
CA PRO A 301 -1.44 -26.35 1.61
C PRO A 301 -1.93 -26.70 3.02
N PHE A 302 -1.31 -27.70 3.66
CA PHE A 302 -1.64 -28.12 5.01
C PHE A 302 -1.28 -27.06 6.05
N GLU A 303 -0.06 -26.51 5.99
CA GLU A 303 0.37 -25.47 6.92
C GLU A 303 -0.44 -24.18 6.73
N ARG A 304 -0.71 -23.79 5.48
CA ARG A 304 -1.61 -22.66 5.18
C ARG A 304 -3.00 -22.87 5.78
N GLN A 305 -3.59 -24.05 5.60
CA GLN A 305 -4.92 -24.35 6.13
C GLN A 305 -4.95 -24.33 7.66
N SER A 306 -3.94 -24.91 8.31
CA SER A 306 -3.77 -24.89 9.76
C SER A 306 -3.77 -23.46 10.31
N VAL A 307 -3.05 -22.54 9.66
CA VAL A 307 -3.02 -21.13 10.05
C VAL A 307 -4.36 -20.44 9.81
N ARG A 308 -5.05 -20.69 8.69
CA ARG A 308 -6.38 -20.11 8.43
C ARG A 308 -7.43 -20.56 9.46
N GLU A 309 -7.34 -21.79 9.94
CA GLU A 309 -8.28 -22.35 10.92
C GLU A 309 -8.01 -21.85 12.34
N ILE A 310 -6.74 -21.82 12.76
CA ILE A 310 -6.36 -21.48 14.13
C ILE A 310 -6.22 -19.97 14.34
N LEU A 311 -5.76 -19.24 13.33
CA LEU A 311 -5.51 -17.79 13.35
C LEU A 311 -6.21 -17.10 12.17
N PRO A 312 -7.55 -17.00 12.17
CA PRO A 312 -8.32 -16.48 11.03
C PRO A 312 -8.00 -15.02 10.68
N GLU A 313 -7.36 -14.25 11.57
CA GLU A 313 -6.93 -12.88 11.28
C GLU A 313 -5.67 -12.82 10.38
N VAL A 314 -4.89 -13.90 10.35
CA VAL A 314 -3.67 -14.02 9.54
C VAL A 314 -4.05 -14.38 8.11
N ILE A 315 -3.52 -13.62 7.15
CA ILE A 315 -3.74 -13.96 5.74
C ILE A 315 -2.72 -15.02 5.31
N ALA A 316 -3.19 -16.16 4.83
CA ALA A 316 -2.36 -17.18 4.19
C ALA A 316 -2.88 -17.39 2.76
N PRO A 317 -2.35 -16.68 1.74
CA PRO A 317 -2.79 -16.81 0.35
C PRO A 317 -2.35 -18.15 -0.26
N ASP A 318 -3.02 -18.60 -1.32
CA ASP A 318 -2.58 -19.80 -2.03
C ASP A 318 -1.25 -19.55 -2.76
N PHE A 319 -0.28 -20.41 -2.49
CA PHE A 319 1.06 -20.33 -3.08
C PHE A 319 1.07 -20.89 -4.51
N PRO A 320 1.71 -20.20 -5.48
CA PRO A 320 1.82 -20.68 -6.85
C PRO A 320 2.59 -22.00 -6.93
N LYS A 321 2.03 -22.99 -7.64
CA LYS A 321 2.75 -24.25 -7.96
C LYS A 321 3.84 -24.07 -9.01
N ASP A 322 3.72 -23.03 -9.83
CA ASP A 322 4.66 -22.71 -10.91
C ASP A 322 5.58 -21.61 -10.43
N ALA A 323 6.86 -21.96 -10.21
CA ALA A 323 7.87 -21.05 -9.69
C ALA A 323 8.03 -19.80 -10.57
N SER A 324 7.81 -19.91 -11.89
CA SER A 324 7.94 -18.78 -12.81
C SER A 324 6.99 -17.61 -12.51
N LYS A 325 5.92 -17.87 -11.75
CA LYS A 325 4.91 -16.88 -11.35
C LYS A 325 5.18 -16.21 -10.02
N LEU A 326 6.17 -16.68 -9.25
CA LEU A 326 6.39 -16.22 -7.87
C LEU A 326 6.65 -14.72 -7.79
N SER A 327 7.46 -14.18 -8.70
CA SER A 327 7.81 -12.75 -8.74
C SER A 327 6.60 -11.85 -9.02
N ASP A 328 5.72 -12.24 -9.94
CA ASP A 328 4.50 -11.46 -10.23
C ASP A 328 3.48 -11.63 -9.11
N TRP A 329 3.33 -12.86 -8.60
CA TRP A 329 2.41 -13.17 -7.51
C TRP A 329 2.71 -12.37 -6.23
N ILE A 330 3.98 -12.24 -5.83
CA ILE A 330 4.32 -11.44 -4.64
C ILE A 330 4.10 -9.95 -4.85
N ARG A 331 4.23 -9.44 -6.09
CA ARG A 331 3.87 -8.06 -6.41
C ARG A 331 2.36 -7.84 -6.28
N GLU A 332 1.56 -8.75 -6.81
CA GLU A 332 0.09 -8.70 -6.65
C GLU A 332 -0.31 -8.75 -5.16
N LEU A 333 0.32 -9.64 -4.38
CA LEU A 333 0.10 -9.75 -2.95
C LEU A 333 0.52 -8.48 -2.18
N ALA A 334 1.64 -7.87 -2.59
CA ALA A 334 2.12 -6.61 -2.05
C ALA A 334 1.09 -5.48 -2.26
N ASP A 335 0.57 -5.35 -3.48
CA ASP A 335 -0.44 -4.35 -3.84
C ASP A 335 -1.75 -4.56 -3.07
N GLU A 336 -2.09 -5.81 -2.75
CA GLU A 336 -3.31 -6.13 -2.01
C GLU A 336 -3.20 -5.84 -0.50
N HIS A 337 -2.06 -6.20 0.11
CA HIS A 337 -1.97 -6.27 1.57
C HIS A 337 -0.98 -5.28 2.19
N PHE A 338 0.05 -4.90 1.45
CA PHE A 338 1.17 -4.11 1.98
C PHE A 338 1.25 -2.69 1.40
N LEU A 339 0.24 -2.24 0.64
CA LEU A 339 0.26 -0.95 -0.04
C LEU A 339 0.67 0.23 0.86
N PHE A 340 1.80 0.87 0.53
CA PHE A 340 2.30 2.10 1.17
C PHE A 340 1.94 3.30 0.29
N LEU A 341 1.45 4.37 0.90
CA LEU A 341 1.17 5.63 0.18
C LEU A 341 2.42 6.52 0.11
N GLU A 342 3.19 6.53 1.18
CA GLU A 342 4.49 7.19 1.29
C GLU A 342 5.42 6.32 2.13
N ILE A 343 6.72 6.36 1.82
CA ILE A 343 7.76 5.67 2.59
C ILE A 343 8.45 6.73 3.45
N THR A 344 8.41 6.57 4.76
CA THR A 344 9.14 7.47 5.69
C THR A 344 10.55 6.95 5.96
N GLU A 345 11.48 7.82 6.35
CA GLU A 345 12.83 7.39 6.77
C GLU A 345 12.77 6.33 7.89
N GLU A 346 11.82 6.47 8.82
CA GLU A 346 11.59 5.50 9.88
C GLU A 346 11.18 4.11 9.35
N ASP A 347 10.39 4.05 8.25
CA ASP A 347 10.03 2.78 7.63
C ASP A 347 11.27 2.04 7.12
N THR A 348 12.25 2.74 6.55
CA THR A 348 13.50 2.13 6.04
C THR A 348 14.38 1.55 7.16
N GLN A 349 14.31 2.13 8.36
CA GLN A 349 15.09 1.70 9.53
C GLN A 349 14.33 0.71 10.43
N ARG A 350 13.06 0.40 10.12
CA ARG A 350 12.16 -0.34 11.02
C ARG A 350 12.75 -1.69 11.47
N THR A 351 13.29 -2.47 10.54
CA THR A 351 13.89 -3.78 10.87
C THR A 351 14.99 -3.64 11.92
N ARG A 352 15.87 -2.65 11.75
CA ARG A 352 17.01 -2.42 12.65
C ARG A 352 16.55 -1.99 14.05
N MET A 353 15.58 -1.07 14.12
CA MET A 353 15.01 -0.61 15.38
C MET A 353 14.33 -1.76 16.13
N MET A 354 13.51 -2.55 15.45
CA MET A 354 12.81 -3.68 16.07
C MET A 354 13.77 -4.76 16.60
N ARG A 355 14.83 -5.10 15.85
CA ARG A 355 15.86 -6.04 16.34
C ARG A 355 16.56 -5.51 17.58
N ALA A 356 16.89 -4.22 17.62
CA ALA A 356 17.50 -3.61 18.79
C ALA A 356 16.57 -3.71 20.01
N ASP A 357 15.27 -3.45 19.84
CA ASP A 357 14.29 -3.54 20.93
C ASP A 357 14.06 -4.97 21.42
N ILE A 358 14.03 -5.96 20.52
CA ILE A 358 13.95 -7.38 20.91
C ILE A 358 15.18 -7.77 21.72
N ASN A 359 16.38 -7.43 21.25
CA ASN A 359 17.62 -7.73 21.97
C ASN A 359 17.64 -7.05 23.35
N ARG A 360 17.19 -5.79 23.44
CA ARG A 360 17.06 -5.08 24.73
C ARG A 360 16.13 -5.82 25.69
N LYS A 361 14.95 -6.26 25.22
CA LYS A 361 13.99 -7.01 26.05
C LYS A 361 14.54 -8.36 26.50
N GLN A 362 15.25 -9.08 25.63
CA GLN A 362 15.90 -10.35 25.99
C GLN A 362 16.96 -10.14 27.08
N VAL A 363 17.78 -9.09 26.96
CA VAL A 363 18.75 -8.71 27.99
C VAL A 363 18.03 -8.27 29.27
N GLN A 364 16.95 -7.50 29.18
CA GLN A 364 16.16 -7.07 30.34
C GLN A 364 15.56 -8.26 31.12
N GLN A 365 15.08 -9.30 30.43
CA GLN A 365 14.59 -10.53 31.08
C GLN A 365 15.69 -11.27 31.88
N GLN A 366 16.97 -10.99 31.64
CA GLN A 366 18.09 -11.54 32.41
C GLN A 366 18.38 -10.75 33.70
N TYR A 367 17.82 -9.54 33.85
CA TYR A 367 17.95 -8.74 35.06
C TYR A 367 16.71 -8.90 35.95
N GLN A 368 16.91 -9.25 37.23
CA GLN A 368 15.82 -9.49 38.18
C GLN A 368 15.14 -8.22 38.71
N ASP A 369 15.69 -7.04 38.44
CA ASP A 369 15.22 -5.77 39.01
C ASP A 369 14.97 -4.70 37.94
N ILE A 370 13.68 -4.42 37.69
CA ILE A 370 13.19 -3.45 36.71
C ILE A 370 13.60 -2.02 37.11
N ASP A 371 13.65 -1.70 38.40
CA ASP A 371 13.89 -0.32 38.85
C ASP A 371 15.35 0.09 38.63
N HIS A 372 16.28 -0.86 38.80
CA HIS A 372 17.70 -0.63 38.50
C HIS A 372 17.96 -0.49 36.99
N TYR A 373 17.23 -1.25 36.15
CA TYR A 373 17.32 -1.11 34.69
C TYR A 373 16.74 0.22 34.19
N LEU A 374 15.55 0.62 34.67
CA LEU A 374 14.94 1.90 34.26
C LEU A 374 15.80 3.10 34.69
N SER A 375 16.42 3.03 35.87
CA SER A 375 17.32 4.07 36.38
C SER A 375 18.63 4.17 35.57
N SER A 376 19.11 3.07 34.97
CA SER A 376 20.35 3.06 34.19
C SER A 376 20.18 3.60 32.77
N LEU A 377 18.94 3.74 32.28
CA LEU A 377 18.63 4.25 30.94
C LEU A 377 18.69 5.78 30.83
N ASP A 378 18.77 6.50 31.95
CA ASP A 378 18.84 7.97 32.04
C ASP A 378 17.86 8.70 31.09
N MET A 379 16.62 8.20 31.02
CA MET A 379 15.61 8.67 30.06
C MET A 379 15.07 10.04 30.48
N ALA A 380 15.20 11.04 29.61
CA ALA A 380 14.62 12.37 29.79
C ALA A 380 13.46 12.56 28.80
N LEU A 381 12.23 12.67 29.33
CA LEU A 381 11.04 12.94 28.50
C LEU A 381 10.77 14.44 28.44
N GLU A 382 10.89 15.03 27.26
CA GLU A 382 10.43 16.37 26.96
C GLU A 382 8.98 16.32 26.46
N ILE A 383 8.08 17.10 27.07
CA ILE A 383 6.68 17.19 26.66
C ILE A 383 6.38 18.63 26.27
N HIS A 384 5.84 18.84 25.08
CA HIS A 384 5.40 20.15 24.61
C HIS A 384 4.01 20.10 23.96
N PRO A 385 3.31 21.25 23.89
CA PRO A 385 2.10 21.37 23.09
C PRO A 385 2.42 21.08 21.62
N ALA A 386 1.54 20.33 20.96
CA ALA A 386 1.74 19.97 19.57
C ALA A 386 1.60 21.19 18.64
N ASP A 387 2.59 21.41 17.78
CA ASP A 387 2.52 22.42 16.72
C ASP A 387 2.00 21.81 15.39
N ASP A 388 2.15 22.51 14.26
CA ASP A 388 1.71 21.99 12.96
C ASP A 388 2.69 20.96 12.38
N GLU A 389 3.96 21.02 12.76
CA GLU A 389 5.02 20.09 12.32
C GLU A 389 4.89 18.72 13.01
N ASP A 390 4.31 18.68 14.22
CA ASP A 390 4.06 17.44 14.96
C ASP A 390 2.89 16.61 14.43
N ILE A 391 2.01 17.19 13.61
CA ILE A 391 0.74 16.56 13.21
C ILE A 391 0.95 15.23 12.46
N PRO A 392 1.84 15.14 11.45
CA PRO A 392 2.17 13.87 10.81
C PRO A 392 2.65 12.84 11.83
N ARG A 393 3.47 13.26 12.79
CA ARG A 393 4.01 12.37 13.83
C ARG A 393 2.93 11.87 14.77
N ILE A 394 2.02 12.74 15.24
CA ILE A 394 0.92 12.37 16.13
C ILE A 394 -0.01 11.38 15.43
N ALA A 395 -0.41 11.67 14.19
CA ALA A 395 -1.23 10.78 13.40
C ALA A 395 -0.54 9.41 13.27
N GLN A 396 0.73 9.41 12.87
CA GLN A 396 1.54 8.20 12.74
C GLN A 396 1.64 7.41 14.06
N LEU A 397 1.86 8.06 15.19
CA LEU A 397 1.89 7.41 16.51
C LEU A 397 0.54 6.75 16.82
N THR A 398 -0.58 7.40 16.53
CA THR A 398 -1.90 6.79 16.77
C THR A 398 -2.14 5.57 15.89
N GLN A 399 -1.47 5.47 14.72
CA GLN A 399 -1.50 4.29 13.84
C GLN A 399 -0.57 3.16 14.28
N LYS A 400 0.50 3.49 15.00
CA LYS A 400 1.57 2.56 15.41
C LYS A 400 1.43 2.07 16.85
N THR A 401 0.84 2.85 17.75
CA THR A 401 0.80 2.56 19.18
C THR A 401 -0.36 1.62 19.52
N ASN A 402 -0.01 0.41 19.95
CA ASN A 402 -0.94 -0.60 20.48
C ASN A 402 -0.89 -0.71 22.00
N GLN A 403 0.30 -0.57 22.60
CA GLN A 403 0.48 -0.54 24.06
C GLN A 403 0.17 0.87 24.59
N PHE A 404 -0.56 0.94 25.71
CA PHE A 404 -1.01 2.19 26.34
C PHE A 404 -1.97 3.07 25.51
N ASN A 405 -2.49 2.57 24.37
CA ASN A 405 -3.58 3.22 23.66
C ASN A 405 -4.93 2.79 24.23
N LEU A 406 -5.43 3.54 25.22
CA LEU A 406 -6.70 3.25 25.90
C LEU A 406 -7.95 3.39 25.02
N THR A 407 -7.83 4.08 23.87
CA THR A 407 -8.98 4.35 23.00
C THR A 407 -9.05 3.43 21.79
N THR A 408 -7.91 2.84 21.38
CA THR A 408 -7.70 2.11 20.12
C THR A 408 -8.10 2.88 18.85
N ARG A 409 -8.39 4.17 18.97
CA ARG A 409 -8.77 5.02 17.85
C ARG A 409 -7.53 5.38 17.03
N ARG A 410 -7.69 5.27 15.72
CA ARG A 410 -6.68 5.55 14.71
C ARG A 410 -7.03 6.86 14.03
N TYR A 411 -6.14 7.83 14.13
CA TYR A 411 -6.36 9.17 13.60
C TYR A 411 -5.47 9.39 12.37
N THR A 412 -6.05 9.97 11.33
CA THR A 412 -5.31 10.53 10.19
C THR A 412 -4.81 11.91 10.56
N GLU A 413 -3.88 12.47 9.77
CA GLU A 413 -3.43 13.86 9.95
C GLU A 413 -4.59 14.85 9.93
N ALA A 414 -5.55 14.60 9.05
CA ALA A 414 -6.81 15.35 8.96
C ALA A 414 -7.63 15.30 10.26
N ASP A 415 -7.67 14.16 10.94
CA ASP A 415 -8.36 14.01 12.21
C ASP A 415 -7.65 14.78 13.33
N ILE A 416 -6.31 14.69 13.40
CA ILE A 416 -5.51 15.41 14.39
C ILE A 416 -5.64 16.93 14.19
N LEU A 417 -5.59 17.39 12.94
CA LEU A 417 -5.84 18.79 12.59
C LEU A 417 -7.24 19.25 12.98
N ARG A 418 -8.27 18.40 12.85
CA ARG A 418 -9.63 18.72 13.33
C ARG A 418 -9.67 18.84 14.85
N MET A 419 -8.99 17.94 15.57
CA MET A 419 -8.92 17.99 17.03
C MET A 419 -8.17 19.22 17.54
N LYS A 420 -7.11 19.66 16.84
CA LYS A 420 -6.34 20.86 17.22
C LYS A 420 -7.19 22.13 17.25
N GLU A 421 -8.15 22.24 16.32
CA GLU A 421 -9.04 23.40 16.16
C GLU A 421 -10.29 23.33 17.06
N ASP A 422 -10.61 22.17 17.60
CA ASP A 422 -11.77 21.97 18.45
C ASP A 422 -11.43 22.27 19.92
N PRO A 423 -12.10 23.25 20.58
CA PRO A 423 -11.84 23.62 21.97
C PRO A 423 -12.00 22.48 22.99
N ALA A 424 -12.68 21.39 22.61
CA ALA A 424 -12.85 20.22 23.46
C ALA A 424 -11.56 19.36 23.61
N TYR A 425 -10.53 19.62 22.81
CA TYR A 425 -9.30 18.81 22.79
C TYR A 425 -8.06 19.66 23.14
N ARG A 426 -7.04 18.99 23.68
CA ARG A 426 -5.68 19.53 23.86
C ARG A 426 -4.68 18.49 23.40
N LEU A 427 -3.77 18.88 22.51
CA LEU A 427 -2.77 17.98 21.93
C LEU A 427 -1.39 18.26 22.51
N TRP A 428 -0.72 17.19 22.94
CA TRP A 428 0.62 17.21 23.49
C TRP A 428 1.41 16.05 22.89
N ILE A 429 2.69 16.27 22.65
CA ILE A 429 3.61 15.23 22.19
C ILE A 429 4.80 15.15 23.14
N GLY A 430 5.26 13.92 23.38
CA GLY A 430 6.44 13.62 24.18
C GLY A 430 7.56 13.08 23.31
N ARG A 431 8.78 13.57 23.52
CA ARG A 431 10.03 12.99 22.97
C ARG A 431 10.92 12.54 24.12
N VAL A 432 11.35 11.29 24.05
CA VAL A 432 12.35 10.69 24.95
C VAL A 432 13.71 10.78 24.29
#